data_AF-A0A2K5XBH5-F1
#
_entry.id   AF-A0A2K5XBH5-F1
#
_cell.length_a   1.000
_cell.length_b   1.000
_cell.length_c   1.000
_cell.angle_alpha   90.00
_cell.angle_beta   90.00
_cell.angle_gamma   90.00
#
_symmetry.space_group_name_H-M   'P 1'
#
loop_
_entity.id
_entity.type
_entity.pdbx_description
1 polymer ?
#
loop_
_entity_poly.entity_id
_entity_poly.type
_entity_poly.pdbx_seq_one_letter_code
_entity_poly.pdbx_strand_id
1 'polypeptide(L)'
;SSDPEPAASPRSLSSFPLRKLPRKRGISPGMQSSCSTTAPRRSGKKPLPPAPSGEMCIRDMQSVHAVFSAPAVPSGTGQTSAELEVQRRHSLVSFVVRIVPSPDWFVGVDSLDLCDGDRWREQAALDLYPYDAGTDSGFTFSSPNFATIPQDTVTEITSSSPSHPANSFYYPRLKALPPIARVTLVRLRQSPRAFVPPAPVLPSRDNEIVDSASGPETPLDCEVSLWSSWGLCGGPCGRLGAKSRTRYVRVQPANNGSPCPELEEEAECVPDNCV
;
A
#
# COMPACT_ATOMS: atom_id res chain seq x y z
N SER A 1 -46.21 56.75 -1.87
CA SER A 1 -46.56 55.83 -0.78
C SER A 1 -46.11 54.44 -1.16
N SER A 2 -45.19 53.89 -0.36
CA SER A 2 -45.05 52.47 -0.01
C SER A 2 -44.85 51.41 -1.12
N ASP A 3 -43.66 50.80 -1.12
CA ASP A 3 -43.37 49.41 -1.56
C ASP A 3 -44.24 48.36 -0.82
N PRO A 4 -44.27 47.03 -1.15
CA PRO A 4 -43.36 46.22 -1.99
C PRO A 4 -44.00 45.13 -2.93
N GLU A 5 -43.12 44.41 -3.64
CA GLU A 5 -43.18 43.09 -4.32
C GLU A 5 -44.13 41.99 -3.73
N PRO A 6 -44.46 40.85 -4.41
CA PRO A 6 -43.48 39.95 -5.06
C PRO A 6 -43.90 39.07 -6.29
N ALA A 7 -42.86 38.42 -6.84
CA ALA A 7 -42.81 37.04 -7.35
C ALA A 7 -43.16 36.68 -8.84
N ALA A 8 -42.07 36.34 -9.54
CA ALA A 8 -41.79 35.10 -10.28
C ALA A 8 -42.20 34.89 -11.77
N SER A 9 -41.14 34.83 -12.61
CA SER A 9 -40.90 34.05 -13.85
C SER A 9 -41.75 34.33 -15.11
N PRO A 10 -41.13 34.45 -16.33
CA PRO A 10 -40.59 33.26 -17.02
C PRO A 10 -39.34 33.44 -17.93
N ARG A 11 -38.72 32.28 -18.22
CA ARG A 11 -37.87 31.86 -19.36
C ARG A 11 -37.39 32.93 -20.38
N SER A 12 -36.08 32.96 -20.64
CA SER A 12 -35.56 32.85 -22.03
C SER A 12 -34.06 32.48 -22.07
N LEU A 13 -33.72 31.66 -23.07
CA LEU A 13 -32.38 31.18 -23.42
C LEU A 13 -31.54 32.29 -24.06
N SER A 14 -30.24 32.34 -23.76
CA SER A 14 -29.24 32.73 -24.76
C SER A 14 -27.95 31.94 -24.57
N SER A 15 -27.53 31.34 -25.68
CA SER A 15 -26.33 30.52 -25.88
C SER A 15 -25.15 31.41 -26.28
N PHE A 16 -23.96 31.20 -25.67
CA PHE A 16 -22.64 31.57 -26.22
C PHE A 16 -21.54 30.70 -25.56
N PRO A 17 -20.33 30.58 -26.15
CA PRO A 17 -19.73 29.29 -26.49
C PRO A 17 -18.71 28.79 -25.45
N LEU A 18 -18.61 27.46 -25.35
CA LEU A 18 -17.59 26.75 -24.57
C LEU A 18 -16.18 27.06 -25.09
N ARG A 19 -15.40 27.81 -24.31
CA ARG A 19 -13.94 27.78 -24.36
C ARG A 19 -13.46 26.47 -23.71
N LYS A 20 -12.69 25.68 -24.48
CA LYS A 20 -11.94 24.52 -24.02
C LYS A 20 -11.06 24.89 -22.81
N LEU A 21 -11.35 24.29 -21.66
CA LEU A 21 -10.43 24.21 -20.53
C LEU A 21 -9.59 22.93 -20.64
N PRO A 22 -8.31 22.96 -20.21
CA PRO A 22 -7.37 21.88 -20.43
C PRO A 22 -7.74 20.63 -19.61
N ARG A 23 -7.53 19.47 -20.25
CA ARG A 23 -7.69 18.12 -19.68
C ARG A 23 -7.08 18.02 -18.27
N LYS A 24 -7.93 17.92 -17.25
CA LYS A 24 -7.55 17.33 -15.96
C LYS A 24 -7.15 15.87 -16.23
N ARG A 25 -5.88 15.52 -16.01
CA ARG A 25 -5.47 14.13 -15.80
C ARG A 25 -5.92 13.74 -14.39
N GLY A 26 -7.22 13.49 -14.25
CA GLY A 26 -7.71 12.63 -13.20
C GLY A 26 -7.35 11.20 -13.56
N ILE A 27 -7.14 10.38 -12.54
CA ILE A 27 -7.03 8.93 -12.65
C ILE A 27 -8.15 8.46 -13.59
N SER A 28 -7.76 7.92 -14.74
CA SER A 28 -8.71 7.26 -15.63
C SER A 28 -9.00 5.89 -15.03
N PRO A 29 -10.26 5.51 -14.80
CA PRO A 29 -10.59 4.11 -14.55
C PRO A 29 -10.20 3.34 -15.83
N GLY A 30 -9.14 2.55 -15.75
CA GLY A 30 -8.54 1.95 -16.95
C GLY A 30 -7.02 1.82 -16.96
N MET A 31 -6.30 2.09 -15.86
CA MET A 31 -4.88 1.78 -15.81
C MET A 31 -4.68 0.29 -15.53
N GLN A 32 -4.20 -0.44 -16.53
CA GLN A 32 -3.68 -1.81 -16.35
C GLN A 32 -2.58 -1.77 -15.31
N SER A 33 -2.51 -2.79 -14.44
CA SER A 33 -1.37 -2.89 -13.51
C SER A 33 -0.09 -2.88 -14.33
N SER A 34 0.78 -1.91 -14.07
CA SER A 34 2.09 -1.88 -14.69
C SER A 34 3.00 -2.85 -13.94
N CYS A 35 3.71 -3.67 -14.72
CA CYS A 35 4.72 -4.66 -14.36
C CYS A 35 4.15 -6.10 -14.11
N SER A 36 4.43 -6.98 -15.08
CA SER A 36 4.01 -8.37 -15.21
C SER A 36 4.42 -9.26 -14.04
N THR A 37 3.48 -10.04 -13.48
CA THR A 37 3.80 -11.25 -12.70
C THR A 37 3.54 -12.48 -13.58
N THR A 38 4.45 -12.75 -14.52
CA THR A 38 4.46 -14.02 -15.27
C THR A 38 5.41 -14.99 -14.57
N ALA A 39 4.89 -15.98 -13.84
CA ALA A 39 5.67 -17.15 -13.45
C ALA A 39 5.93 -18.05 -14.67
N PRO A 40 7.14 -18.58 -14.88
CA PRO A 40 7.47 -19.35 -16.08
C PRO A 40 6.90 -20.77 -16.03
N ARG A 41 6.35 -21.21 -17.18
CA ARG A 41 5.98 -22.59 -17.47
C ARG A 41 7.22 -23.50 -17.38
N ARG A 42 7.10 -24.60 -16.65
CA ARG A 42 8.13 -25.66 -16.52
C ARG A 42 8.39 -26.35 -17.87
N SER A 43 9.61 -26.23 -18.40
CA SER A 43 10.30 -27.34 -19.10
C SER A 43 11.79 -27.03 -19.33
N GLY A 44 12.66 -27.69 -18.56
CA GLY A 44 13.95 -28.21 -19.02
C GLY A 44 15.15 -27.24 -19.22
N LYS A 45 16.10 -27.35 -18.29
CA LYS A 45 17.58 -27.21 -18.40
C LYS A 45 18.26 -25.82 -18.30
N LYS A 46 19.11 -25.76 -17.26
CA LYS A 46 20.20 -24.85 -16.84
C LYS A 46 19.83 -23.59 -16.02
N PRO A 47 20.58 -23.31 -14.92
CA PRO A 47 20.28 -22.22 -14.00
C PRO A 47 20.76 -20.87 -14.57
N LEU A 48 19.85 -19.91 -14.62
CA LEU A 48 20.11 -18.50 -14.87
C LEU A 48 20.43 -17.82 -13.51
N PRO A 49 21.32 -16.82 -13.44
CA PRO A 49 21.61 -16.10 -12.20
C PRO A 49 20.33 -15.49 -11.56
N PRO A 50 20.32 -15.28 -10.23
CA PRO A 50 19.13 -14.83 -9.52
C PRO A 50 18.67 -13.46 -10.03
N ALA A 51 17.40 -13.38 -10.41
CA ALA A 51 16.72 -12.13 -10.73
C ALA A 51 16.55 -11.31 -9.43
N PRO A 52 16.77 -9.97 -9.47
CA PRO A 52 16.50 -9.12 -8.32
C PRO A 52 15.00 -9.09 -8.02
N SER A 53 14.68 -9.14 -6.73
CA SER A 53 13.36 -9.03 -6.15
C SER A 53 12.65 -7.73 -6.57
N GLY A 54 11.43 -7.87 -7.11
CA GLY A 54 10.36 -6.88 -7.03
C GLY A 54 10.76 -5.43 -7.25
N GLU A 55 11.27 -5.10 -8.44
CA GLU A 55 11.34 -3.71 -8.87
C GLU A 55 9.93 -3.21 -9.19
N MET A 56 9.42 -2.28 -8.38
CA MET A 56 8.53 -1.25 -8.91
C MET A 56 9.23 -0.70 -10.15
N CYS A 57 8.65 -0.87 -11.34
CA CYS A 57 9.21 -0.41 -12.60
C CYS A 57 9.67 1.07 -12.45
N ILE A 58 10.96 1.31 -12.13
CA ILE A 58 11.56 2.63 -11.85
C ILE A 58 11.66 3.34 -13.19
N ARG A 59 10.55 3.90 -13.66
CA ARG A 59 10.54 4.92 -14.70
C ARG A 59 10.45 6.26 -14.00
N ASP A 60 11.53 7.02 -14.10
CA ASP A 60 11.75 8.39 -13.62
C ASP A 60 12.22 8.53 -12.17
N MET A 61 13.53 8.41 -11.95
CA MET A 61 14.24 8.73 -10.68
C MET A 61 14.04 10.18 -10.17
N GLN A 62 13.35 11.04 -10.91
CA GLN A 62 13.00 12.40 -10.47
C GLN A 62 11.56 12.51 -9.93
N SER A 63 10.74 11.45 -10.02
CA SER A 63 9.32 11.48 -9.68
C SER A 63 9.02 11.13 -8.21
N VAL A 64 9.95 10.47 -7.51
CA VAL A 64 9.78 10.02 -6.12
C VAL A 64 10.80 10.72 -5.23
N HIS A 65 10.32 11.32 -4.12
CA HIS A 65 11.20 11.95 -3.14
C HIS A 65 11.73 10.98 -2.08
N ALA A 66 10.83 10.23 -1.46
CA ALA A 66 11.15 9.29 -0.38
C ALA A 66 10.18 8.12 -0.38
N VAL A 67 10.65 6.97 0.14
CA VAL A 67 9.83 5.79 0.41
C VAL A 67 9.63 5.68 1.91
N PHE A 68 8.42 5.33 2.33
CA PHE A 68 8.08 5.12 3.73
C PHE A 68 7.36 3.78 3.91
N SER A 69 7.49 3.19 5.09
CA SER A 69 6.80 1.96 5.47
C SER A 69 6.46 2.01 6.96
N ALA A 70 5.41 1.30 7.34
CA ALA A 70 4.98 1.18 8.73
C ALA A 70 4.88 -0.30 9.12
N PRO A 71 5.09 -0.67 10.39
CA PRO A 71 4.91 -2.05 10.85
C PRO A 71 3.50 -2.59 10.53
N ALA A 72 3.40 -3.87 10.19
CA ALA A 72 2.12 -4.51 9.93
C ALA A 72 1.25 -4.58 11.19
N VAL A 73 -0.06 -4.34 11.04
CA VAL A 73 -1.04 -4.53 12.11
C VAL A 73 -1.45 -6.02 12.15
N PRO A 74 -1.23 -6.75 13.26
CA PRO A 74 -1.42 -8.21 13.29
C PRO A 74 -2.89 -8.64 13.43
N SER A 75 -3.81 -7.70 13.67
CA SER A 75 -5.23 -7.94 13.93
C SER A 75 -6.12 -7.05 13.08
N GLY A 76 -7.40 -7.42 12.90
CA GLY A 76 -8.36 -6.65 12.10
C GLY A 76 -8.62 -5.22 12.62
N THR A 77 -8.29 -4.95 13.89
CA THR A 77 -8.23 -3.61 14.46
C THR A 77 -6.88 -3.38 15.10
N GLY A 78 -6.29 -2.23 14.86
CA GLY A 78 -5.02 -1.80 15.45
C GLY A 78 -4.53 -0.53 14.75
N GLN A 79 -3.36 -0.04 15.14
CA GLN A 79 -2.77 1.17 14.59
C GLN A 79 -1.31 0.93 14.26
N THR A 80 -0.85 1.65 13.24
CA THR A 80 0.55 1.72 12.84
C THR A 80 0.82 3.13 12.33
N SER A 81 2.07 3.56 12.39
CA SER A 81 2.48 4.91 12.00
C SER A 81 3.86 4.89 11.38
N ALA A 82 4.09 5.81 10.45
CA ALA A 82 5.38 6.11 9.88
C ALA A 82 5.50 7.62 9.72
N GLU A 83 6.74 8.11 9.76
CA GLU A 83 7.04 9.49 9.41
C GLU A 83 7.43 9.56 7.93
N LEU A 84 6.98 10.61 7.25
CA LEU A 84 7.33 10.88 5.87
C LEU A 84 7.64 12.37 5.70
N GLU A 85 8.57 12.65 4.80
CA GLU A 85 8.90 14.02 4.40
C GLU A 85 8.32 14.31 3.02
N VAL A 86 7.75 15.50 2.84
CA VAL A 86 7.24 15.99 1.55
C VAL A 86 7.86 17.33 1.21
N GLN A 87 8.08 17.56 -0.07
CA GLN A 87 8.68 18.78 -0.60
C GLN A 87 7.79 19.42 -1.65
N ARG A 88 7.99 20.70 -1.97
CA ARG A 88 7.17 21.40 -2.97
C ARG A 88 7.15 20.73 -4.35
N ARG A 89 8.22 20.01 -4.71
CA ARG A 89 8.30 19.25 -5.98
C ARG A 89 7.63 17.87 -5.91
N HIS A 90 7.38 17.38 -4.70
CA HIS A 90 6.90 16.04 -4.39
C HIS A 90 5.93 16.14 -3.20
N SER A 91 4.78 16.78 -3.44
CA SER A 91 3.75 17.02 -2.43
C SER A 91 2.68 15.93 -2.35
N LEU A 92 2.69 15.01 -3.31
CA LEU A 92 1.75 13.92 -3.44
C LEU A 92 2.22 12.72 -2.59
N VAL A 93 1.29 12.13 -1.85
CA VAL A 93 1.51 10.92 -1.06
C VAL A 93 0.61 9.80 -1.57
N SER A 94 1.21 8.64 -1.84
CA SER A 94 0.51 7.40 -2.16
C SER A 94 0.97 6.27 -1.26
N PHE A 95 0.06 5.39 -0.85
CA PHE A 95 0.40 4.17 -0.13
C PHE A 95 -0.66 3.09 -0.34
N VAL A 96 -0.27 1.85 -0.09
CA VAL A 96 -1.14 0.66 -0.18
C VAL A 96 -0.92 -0.21 1.05
N VAL A 97 -2.00 -0.82 1.54
CA VAL A 97 -2.00 -1.81 2.62
C VAL A 97 -2.89 -2.98 2.19
N ARG A 98 -2.31 -4.19 2.14
CA ARG A 98 -3.04 -5.42 1.79
C ARG A 98 -4.01 -5.82 2.91
N ILE A 99 -5.19 -6.32 2.53
CA ILE A 99 -6.13 -6.95 3.46
C ILE A 99 -5.67 -8.41 3.67
N VAL A 100 -5.62 -8.90 4.92
CA VAL A 100 -5.05 -10.21 5.22
C VAL A 100 -6.04 -11.06 6.02
N PRO A 101 -6.40 -12.28 5.56
CA PRO A 101 -6.15 -12.83 4.22
C PRO A 101 -7.10 -12.22 3.16
N SER A 102 -6.70 -12.24 1.90
CA SER A 102 -7.54 -11.90 0.75
C SER A 102 -6.90 -12.44 -0.54
N PRO A 103 -7.67 -12.59 -1.63
CA PRO A 103 -7.13 -12.92 -2.95
C PRO A 103 -6.09 -11.88 -3.41
N ASP A 104 -6.52 -10.64 -3.61
CA ASP A 104 -5.66 -9.52 -4.03
C ASP A 104 -6.19 -8.15 -3.55
N TRP A 105 -6.96 -8.14 -2.47
CA TRP A 105 -7.63 -6.95 -1.96
C TRP A 105 -6.72 -6.07 -1.11
N PHE A 106 -6.90 -4.75 -1.22
CA PHE A 106 -6.12 -3.77 -0.48
C PHE A 106 -6.93 -2.51 -0.15
N VAL A 107 -6.37 -1.67 0.70
CA VAL A 107 -6.78 -0.27 0.89
C VAL A 107 -5.60 0.64 0.59
N GLY A 108 -5.85 1.87 0.23
CA GLY A 108 -4.76 2.78 -0.07
C GLY A 108 -5.23 4.18 -0.40
N VAL A 109 -4.26 5.05 -0.62
CA VAL A 109 -4.46 6.41 -1.11
C VAL A 109 -3.57 6.58 -2.32
N ASP A 110 -4.12 7.18 -3.38
CA ASP A 110 -3.37 7.55 -4.56
C ASP A 110 -3.28 9.08 -4.67
N SER A 111 -2.05 9.58 -4.73
CA SER A 111 -1.71 10.94 -5.12
C SER A 111 -2.42 12.01 -4.27
N LEU A 112 -2.43 11.83 -2.95
CA LEU A 112 -2.96 12.83 -2.02
C LEU A 112 -2.01 14.02 -1.93
N ASP A 113 -2.46 15.18 -2.40
CA ASP A 113 -1.68 16.41 -2.31
C ASP A 113 -1.75 17.03 -0.90
N LEU A 114 -0.60 17.09 -0.24
CA LEU A 114 -0.43 17.74 1.05
C LEU A 114 -0.08 19.23 0.95
N CYS A 115 0.22 19.72 -0.27
CA CYS A 115 0.45 21.13 -0.52
C CYS A 115 -0.85 21.80 -0.99
N ASP A 116 -1.16 22.95 -0.43
CA ASP A 116 -2.26 23.83 -0.86
C ASP A 116 -1.68 25.19 -1.23
N GLY A 117 -1.23 25.30 -2.48
CA GLY A 117 -0.50 26.46 -2.99
C GLY A 117 0.84 26.66 -2.29
N ASP A 118 0.89 27.63 -1.38
CA ASP A 118 2.10 27.96 -0.61
C ASP A 118 2.10 27.39 0.81
N ARG A 119 1.02 26.70 1.22
CA ARG A 119 0.83 26.19 2.58
C ARG A 119 0.79 24.68 2.59
N TRP A 120 1.36 24.09 3.64
CA TRP A 120 1.20 22.66 3.92
C TRP A 120 -0.07 22.44 4.72
N ARG A 121 -0.83 21.40 4.37
CA ARG A 121 -1.99 20.98 5.15
C ARG A 121 -1.53 20.54 6.53
N GLU A 122 -2.16 21.07 7.58
CA GLU A 122 -1.84 20.70 8.98
C GLU A 122 -2.32 19.29 9.31
N GLN A 123 -3.45 18.88 8.73
CA GLN A 123 -4.00 17.54 8.89
C GLN A 123 -4.82 17.14 7.66
N ALA A 124 -4.77 15.85 7.31
CA ALA A 124 -5.67 15.22 6.35
C ALA A 124 -6.14 13.88 6.92
N ALA A 125 -7.45 13.67 7.01
CA ALA A 125 -8.03 12.41 7.45
C ALA A 125 -8.90 11.83 6.34
N LEU A 126 -8.67 10.57 5.97
CA LEU A 126 -9.44 9.88 4.94
C LEU A 126 -9.95 8.55 5.47
N ASP A 127 -11.23 8.30 5.18
CA ASP A 127 -11.85 6.99 5.34
C ASP A 127 -11.48 6.12 4.14
N LEU A 128 -11.08 4.88 4.39
CA LEU A 128 -10.57 3.97 3.38
C LEU A 128 -11.56 2.82 3.14
N TYR A 129 -11.64 2.43 1.87
CA TYR A 129 -12.52 1.39 1.35
C TYR A 129 -11.69 0.33 0.61
N PRO A 130 -12.17 -0.93 0.56
CA PRO A 130 -11.46 -2.01 -0.10
C PRO A 130 -11.44 -1.84 -1.62
N TYR A 131 -10.30 -2.17 -2.23
CA TYR A 131 -10.07 -2.24 -3.67
C TYR A 131 -9.62 -3.65 -4.04
N ASP A 132 -10.02 -4.08 -5.23
CA ASP A 132 -9.59 -5.30 -5.92
C ASP A 132 -8.49 -4.94 -6.91
N ALA A 133 -7.41 -5.72 -6.96
CA ALA A 133 -6.27 -5.44 -7.84
C ALA A 133 -6.48 -5.94 -9.28
N GLY A 134 -7.47 -6.80 -9.53
CA GLY A 134 -7.77 -7.38 -10.83
C GLY A 134 -6.84 -8.52 -11.24
N THR A 135 -6.18 -9.17 -10.27
CA THR A 135 -5.15 -10.18 -10.47
C THR A 135 -5.54 -11.58 -9.99
N ASP A 136 -6.40 -11.67 -8.98
CA ASP A 136 -6.94 -12.93 -8.46
C ASP A 136 -8.47 -12.85 -8.31
N SER A 137 -9.17 -13.81 -8.90
CA SER A 137 -10.63 -13.88 -9.00
C SER A 137 -11.27 -14.65 -7.83
N GLY A 138 -10.57 -14.83 -6.71
CA GLY A 138 -11.15 -15.38 -5.48
C GLY A 138 -12.31 -14.54 -4.94
N PHE A 139 -13.37 -15.19 -4.45
CA PHE A 139 -14.58 -14.48 -3.97
C PHE A 139 -14.53 -14.13 -2.48
N THR A 140 -13.78 -14.89 -1.70
CA THR A 140 -13.73 -14.78 -0.24
C THR A 140 -12.34 -14.47 0.28
N PHE A 141 -12.24 -13.93 1.49
CA PHE A 141 -10.95 -13.70 2.18
C PHE A 141 -10.00 -14.90 2.16
N SER A 142 -10.53 -16.12 2.21
CA SER A 142 -9.77 -17.37 2.26
C SER A 142 -9.94 -18.23 1.01
N SER A 143 -10.34 -17.64 -0.12
CA SER A 143 -10.41 -18.36 -1.40
C SER A 143 -9.01 -18.84 -1.82
N PRO A 144 -8.89 -20.04 -2.41
CA PRO A 144 -7.66 -20.45 -3.08
C PRO A 144 -7.30 -19.49 -4.21
N ASN A 145 -6.02 -19.37 -4.52
CA ASN A 145 -5.55 -18.50 -5.60
C ASN A 145 -6.17 -18.92 -6.94
N PHE A 146 -6.75 -17.95 -7.66
CA PHE A 146 -7.35 -18.15 -8.97
C PHE A 146 -7.07 -16.94 -9.86
N ALA A 147 -6.00 -17.02 -10.66
CA ALA A 147 -5.55 -15.89 -11.47
C ALA A 147 -6.64 -15.34 -12.42
N THR A 148 -6.81 -14.02 -12.42
CA THR A 148 -7.70 -13.28 -13.33
C THR A 148 -7.06 -13.18 -14.71
N ILE A 149 -7.72 -13.76 -15.73
CA ILE A 149 -7.20 -13.82 -17.11
C ILE A 149 -8.32 -13.43 -18.10
N PRO A 150 -8.15 -12.35 -18.91
CA PRO A 150 -7.05 -11.39 -18.88
C PRO A 150 -7.03 -10.61 -17.55
N GLN A 151 -5.88 -10.04 -17.21
CA GLN A 151 -5.76 -9.25 -15.99
C GLN A 151 -6.65 -8.01 -16.08
N ASP A 152 -7.42 -7.77 -15.02
CA ASP A 152 -8.31 -6.62 -14.89
C ASP A 152 -7.58 -5.42 -14.29
N THR A 153 -8.26 -4.27 -14.27
CA THR A 153 -7.77 -3.05 -13.63
C THR A 153 -8.19 -2.99 -12.16
N VAL A 154 -7.52 -2.13 -11.39
CA VAL A 154 -7.93 -1.84 -10.01
C VAL A 154 -9.38 -1.35 -9.98
N THR A 155 -10.22 -1.97 -9.15
CA THR A 155 -11.62 -1.57 -8.96
C THR A 155 -11.99 -1.43 -7.49
N GLU A 156 -12.87 -0.49 -7.16
CA GLU A 156 -13.38 -0.35 -5.79
C GLU A 156 -14.40 -1.45 -5.49
N ILE A 157 -14.23 -2.11 -4.34
CA ILE A 157 -15.16 -3.11 -3.83
C ILE A 157 -16.24 -2.37 -3.02
N THR A 158 -17.50 -2.60 -3.38
CA THR A 158 -18.66 -1.95 -2.75
C THR A 158 -19.60 -2.98 -2.13
N SER A 159 -20.63 -2.53 -1.40
CA SER A 159 -21.62 -3.43 -0.79
C SER A 159 -22.48 -4.17 -1.82
N SER A 160 -22.47 -3.73 -3.08
CA SER A 160 -23.31 -4.26 -4.16
C SER A 160 -22.53 -4.79 -5.36
N SER A 161 -21.22 -4.54 -5.43
CA SER A 161 -20.35 -4.97 -6.53
C SER A 161 -18.96 -5.35 -5.98
N PRO A 162 -18.44 -6.55 -6.27
CA PRO A 162 -19.06 -7.60 -7.12
C PRO A 162 -20.28 -8.26 -6.46
N SER A 163 -21.32 -8.56 -7.25
CA SER A 163 -22.68 -8.90 -6.76
C SER A 163 -22.94 -10.38 -6.46
N HIS A 164 -21.89 -11.20 -6.39
CA HIS A 164 -22.04 -12.62 -6.11
C HIS A 164 -22.33 -12.87 -4.62
N PRO A 165 -23.31 -13.73 -4.25
CA PRO A 165 -23.67 -13.98 -2.84
C PRO A 165 -22.55 -14.49 -1.94
N ALA A 166 -21.52 -15.12 -2.53
CA ALA A 166 -20.35 -15.59 -1.77
C ALA A 166 -19.29 -14.50 -1.54
N ASN A 167 -19.40 -13.32 -2.17
CA ASN A 167 -18.39 -12.28 -2.02
C ASN A 167 -18.33 -11.76 -0.59
N SER A 168 -17.12 -11.68 -0.02
CA SER A 168 -16.94 -11.28 1.38
C SER A 168 -17.49 -9.89 1.71
N PHE A 169 -17.53 -8.98 0.74
CA PHE A 169 -18.05 -7.63 0.91
C PHE A 169 -19.44 -7.40 0.31
N TYR A 170 -20.15 -8.46 -0.10
CA TYR A 170 -21.49 -8.34 -0.64
C TYR A 170 -22.54 -8.26 0.47
N TYR A 171 -23.03 -7.04 0.71
CA TYR A 171 -24.04 -6.73 1.72
C TYR A 171 -25.24 -6.02 1.06
N PRO A 172 -26.18 -6.76 0.44
CA PRO A 172 -27.24 -6.18 -0.40
C PRO A 172 -28.23 -5.28 0.37
N ARG A 173 -28.24 -5.36 1.70
CA ARG A 173 -29.07 -4.51 2.57
C ARG A 173 -28.40 -3.19 2.93
N LEU A 174 -27.08 -3.07 2.72
CA LEU A 174 -26.34 -1.85 2.99
C LEU A 174 -26.28 -0.97 1.74
N LYS A 175 -26.58 0.31 1.90
CA LYS A 175 -26.45 1.31 0.82
C LYS A 175 -25.00 1.49 0.36
N ALA A 176 -24.06 1.37 1.29
CA ALA A 176 -22.61 1.42 1.07
C ALA A 176 -21.91 0.67 2.20
N LEU A 177 -20.66 0.25 1.97
CA LEU A 177 -19.83 -0.31 3.04
C LEU A 177 -19.47 0.78 4.06
N PRO A 178 -19.37 0.46 5.35
CA PRO A 178 -18.65 1.31 6.29
C PRO A 178 -17.16 1.35 5.93
N PRO A 179 -16.42 2.41 6.30
CA PRO A 179 -14.97 2.43 6.16
C PRO A 179 -14.34 1.23 6.85
N ILE A 180 -13.43 0.54 6.15
CA ILE A 180 -12.70 -0.60 6.72
C ILE A 180 -11.43 -0.15 7.46
N ALA A 181 -10.90 1.00 7.09
CA ALA A 181 -9.77 1.63 7.75
C ALA A 181 -9.88 3.15 7.68
N ARG A 182 -9.04 3.84 8.45
CA ARG A 182 -8.92 5.30 8.43
C ARG A 182 -7.46 5.69 8.51
N VAL A 183 -7.04 6.62 7.66
CA VAL A 183 -5.69 7.19 7.70
C VAL A 183 -5.78 8.65 8.16
N THR A 184 -4.81 9.07 8.96
CA THR A 184 -4.64 10.47 9.34
C THR A 184 -3.20 10.87 9.12
N LEU A 185 -2.98 11.86 8.27
CA LEU A 185 -1.70 12.51 8.07
C LEU A 185 -1.72 13.79 8.90
N VAL A 186 -0.73 13.95 9.78
CA VAL A 186 -0.59 15.11 10.65
C VAL A 186 0.75 15.75 10.39
N ARG A 187 0.74 17.06 10.14
CA ARG A 187 1.98 17.82 9.98
C ARG A 187 2.70 17.89 11.33
N LEU A 188 3.90 17.34 11.38
CA LEU A 188 4.74 17.47 12.56
C LEU A 188 5.30 18.90 12.61
N ARG A 189 5.16 19.53 13.78
CA ARG A 189 5.86 20.78 14.06
C ARG A 189 7.32 20.46 14.30
N GLN A 190 8.18 20.82 13.35
CA GLN A 190 9.61 20.85 13.61
C GLN A 190 9.83 21.82 14.78
N SER A 191 10.39 21.32 15.89
CA SER A 191 11.04 22.22 16.83
C SER A 191 12.13 22.94 16.06
N PRO A 192 12.27 24.28 16.17
CA PRO A 192 13.49 24.89 15.71
C PRO A 192 14.60 24.18 16.48
N ARG A 193 15.54 23.53 15.77
CA ARG A 193 16.81 23.13 16.39
C ARG A 193 17.29 24.39 17.09
N ALA A 194 17.19 24.41 18.42
CA ALA A 194 17.73 25.50 19.21
C ALA A 194 19.20 25.54 18.82
N PHE A 195 19.62 26.63 18.21
CA PHE A 195 21.02 26.92 18.04
C PHE A 195 21.54 27.10 19.47
N VAL A 196 21.99 26.01 20.08
CA VAL A 196 22.74 26.08 21.34
C VAL A 196 24.02 26.79 20.95
N PRO A 197 24.25 28.04 21.39
CA PRO A 197 25.52 28.69 21.15
C PRO A 197 26.58 27.79 21.80
N PRO A 198 27.68 27.45 21.11
CA PRO A 198 28.75 26.70 21.76
C PRO A 198 29.23 27.50 22.97
N ALA A 199 29.21 26.86 24.14
CA ALA A 199 29.73 27.45 25.36
C ALA A 199 31.21 27.82 25.17
N PRO A 200 31.71 28.91 25.78
CA PRO A 200 33.12 29.29 25.67
C PRO A 200 34.01 28.18 26.24
N VAL A 201 34.87 27.64 25.38
CA VAL A 201 35.80 26.55 25.67
C VAL A 201 36.90 27.07 26.60
N LEU A 202 36.96 26.55 27.83
CA LEU A 202 38.13 26.69 28.70
C LEU A 202 39.26 25.80 28.18
N PRO A 203 40.54 26.23 28.25
CA PRO A 203 41.63 25.45 27.72
C PRO A 203 41.97 24.33 28.71
N SER A 204 41.49 23.12 28.45
CA SER A 204 42.14 21.93 29.00
C SER A 204 43.04 21.35 27.94
N ARG A 205 44.30 21.16 28.33
CA ARG A 205 45.31 20.46 27.58
C ARG A 205 44.95 18.98 27.43
N ASP A 206 45.54 18.43 26.37
CA ASP A 206 45.85 17.02 26.13
C ASP A 206 44.80 16.17 25.38
N ASN A 207 45.19 15.93 24.11
CA ASN A 207 45.22 14.64 23.39
C ASN A 207 44.14 14.31 22.33
N GLU A 208 44.66 14.20 21.10
CA GLU A 208 44.27 13.35 19.96
C GLU A 208 42.90 13.54 19.30
N ILE A 209 42.93 14.11 18.09
CA ILE A 209 41.84 14.09 17.12
C ILE A 209 41.95 12.77 16.35
N VAL A 210 41.12 11.78 16.73
CA VAL A 210 40.75 10.69 15.82
C VAL A 210 39.45 11.11 15.15
N ASP A 211 39.55 11.37 13.85
CA ASP A 211 38.43 11.56 12.95
C ASP A 211 37.66 10.24 12.83
N SER A 212 36.53 10.14 13.54
CA SER A 212 35.60 9.02 13.45
C SER A 212 34.16 9.51 13.53
N ALA A 213 33.72 10.24 12.50
CA ALA A 213 32.30 10.39 12.19
C ALA A 213 31.83 9.25 11.27
N SER A 214 31.95 8.02 11.76
CA SER A 214 31.13 6.89 11.32
C SER A 214 30.53 6.33 12.59
N GLY A 215 29.23 6.56 12.80
CA GLY A 215 28.52 5.81 13.84
C GLY A 215 28.78 4.31 13.64
N PRO A 216 28.81 3.47 14.69
CA PRO A 216 28.95 2.05 14.46
C PRO A 216 27.80 1.63 13.54
N GLU A 217 28.14 1.20 12.32
CA GLU A 217 27.23 0.50 11.42
C GLU A 217 26.89 -0.81 12.11
N THR A 218 25.97 -0.75 13.08
CA THR A 218 25.55 -1.92 13.83
C THR A 218 24.83 -2.83 12.84
N PRO A 219 25.27 -4.10 12.69
CA PRO A 219 24.59 -5.05 11.82
C PRO A 219 23.13 -5.16 12.21
N LEU A 220 22.24 -4.99 11.23
CA LEU A 220 20.79 -5.14 11.41
C LEU A 220 20.37 -6.43 10.74
N ASP A 221 20.03 -7.44 11.55
CA ASP A 221 19.57 -8.72 11.07
C ASP A 221 18.14 -8.64 10.53
N CYS A 222 17.81 -9.52 9.59
CA CYS A 222 16.44 -9.64 9.11
C CYS A 222 15.51 -10.22 10.18
N GLU A 223 14.38 -9.56 10.42
CA GLU A 223 13.30 -10.06 11.26
C GLU A 223 12.09 -10.46 10.40
N VAL A 224 11.49 -11.61 10.68
CA VAL A 224 10.31 -12.12 9.96
C VAL A 224 9.09 -12.27 10.88
N SER A 225 7.89 -12.32 10.29
CA SER A 225 6.65 -12.57 11.02
C SER A 225 6.57 -14.02 11.52
N LEU A 226 5.57 -14.28 12.36
CA LEU A 226 5.10 -15.65 12.59
C LEU A 226 4.59 -16.26 11.27
N TRP A 227 4.64 -17.58 11.18
CA TRP A 227 4.03 -18.34 10.10
C TRP A 227 2.50 -18.16 10.10
N SER A 228 1.93 -18.13 8.90
CA SER A 228 0.49 -18.32 8.71
C SER A 228 0.05 -19.69 9.20
N SER A 229 -1.25 -19.88 9.36
CA SER A 229 -1.83 -21.22 9.41
C SER A 229 -1.48 -21.99 8.13
N TRP A 230 -1.46 -23.32 8.24
CA TRP A 230 -1.33 -24.19 7.08
C TRP A 230 -2.51 -23.99 6.13
N GLY A 231 -2.21 -23.91 4.84
CA GLY A 231 -3.21 -24.00 3.78
C GLY A 231 -3.88 -25.39 3.75
N LEU A 232 -4.91 -25.50 2.92
CA LEU A 232 -5.59 -26.77 2.67
C LEU A 232 -4.62 -27.77 2.04
N CYS A 233 -4.81 -29.05 2.36
CA CYS A 233 -4.01 -30.11 1.75
C CYS A 233 -4.37 -30.27 0.28
N GLY A 234 -3.47 -29.87 -0.61
CA GLY A 234 -3.62 -30.02 -2.05
C GLY A 234 -3.11 -31.39 -2.50
N GLY A 235 -3.85 -32.06 -3.38
CA GLY A 235 -3.43 -33.35 -3.94
C GLY A 235 -4.61 -34.29 -4.20
N PRO A 236 -4.37 -35.42 -4.90
CA PRO A 236 -5.39 -36.42 -5.12
C PRO A 236 -5.79 -37.08 -3.79
N CYS A 237 -7.09 -37.29 -3.61
CA CYS A 237 -7.64 -37.89 -2.39
C CYS A 237 -7.00 -39.24 -2.06
N GLY A 238 -6.68 -39.46 -0.78
CA GLY A 238 -6.11 -40.71 -0.29
C GLY A 238 -4.66 -40.96 -0.73
N ARG A 239 -4.00 -39.98 -1.34
CA ARG A 239 -2.55 -39.98 -1.59
C ARG A 239 -1.89 -38.85 -0.82
N LEU A 240 -0.57 -38.91 -0.73
CA LEU A 240 0.24 -37.80 -0.23
C LEU A 240 0.00 -36.56 -1.10
N GLY A 241 -0.46 -35.51 -0.43
CA GLY A 241 -0.57 -34.15 -0.94
C GLY A 241 0.44 -33.24 -0.24
N ALA A 242 0.34 -31.96 -0.55
CA ALA A 242 1.15 -30.92 0.05
C ALA A 242 0.28 -29.77 0.55
N LYS A 243 0.67 -29.21 1.69
CA LYS A 243 0.11 -27.98 2.24
C LYS A 243 1.24 -26.99 2.41
N SER A 244 0.95 -25.72 2.15
CA SER A 244 1.93 -24.64 2.30
C SER A 244 1.50 -23.65 3.38
N ARG A 245 2.47 -22.97 3.97
CA ARG A 245 2.27 -21.80 4.84
C ARG A 245 3.31 -20.74 4.51
N THR A 246 3.02 -19.49 4.82
CA THR A 246 3.87 -18.35 4.47
C THR A 246 4.10 -17.42 5.65
N ARG A 247 5.20 -16.68 5.63
CA ARG A 247 5.53 -15.58 6.55
C ARG A 247 6.16 -14.44 5.76
N TYR A 248 6.21 -13.24 6.31
CA TYR A 248 6.76 -12.06 5.61
C TYR A 248 7.86 -11.38 6.41
N VAL A 249 8.72 -10.63 5.71
CA VAL A 249 9.80 -9.85 6.32
C VAL A 249 9.20 -8.64 7.05
N ARG A 250 9.56 -8.48 8.33
CA ARG A 250 9.23 -7.31 9.16
C ARG A 250 10.32 -6.25 9.10
N VAL A 251 11.58 -6.67 9.13
CA VAL A 251 12.76 -5.79 9.05
C VAL A 251 13.71 -6.34 7.99
N GLN A 252 14.08 -5.50 7.03
CA GLN A 252 15.07 -5.87 6.01
C GLN A 252 16.48 -5.83 6.59
N PRO A 253 17.37 -6.75 6.19
CA PRO A 253 18.74 -6.76 6.70
C PRO A 253 19.54 -5.56 6.17
N ALA A 254 20.40 -4.99 7.02
CA ALA A 254 21.28 -3.87 6.69
C ALA A 254 22.63 -3.98 7.41
N ASN A 255 23.61 -3.18 7.00
CA ASN A 255 24.94 -3.10 7.63
C ASN A 255 25.61 -4.46 7.82
N ASN A 256 25.52 -5.32 6.80
CA ASN A 256 26.07 -6.67 6.81
C ASN A 256 25.44 -7.61 7.87
N GLY A 257 24.19 -7.35 8.26
CA GLY A 257 23.36 -8.25 9.06
C GLY A 257 22.87 -9.48 8.28
N SER A 258 22.33 -10.44 9.02
CA SER A 258 21.94 -11.76 8.53
C SER A 258 20.76 -11.70 7.56
N PRO A 259 20.81 -12.41 6.42
CA PRO A 259 19.73 -12.42 5.45
C PRO A 259 18.47 -13.09 6.00
N CYS A 260 17.32 -12.75 5.41
CA CYS A 260 16.04 -13.31 5.82
C CYS A 260 15.99 -14.83 5.62
N PRO A 261 15.45 -15.59 6.59
CA PRO A 261 15.21 -17.02 6.41
C PRO A 261 14.05 -17.25 5.42
N GLU A 262 13.82 -18.51 5.02
CA GLU A 262 12.76 -18.86 4.05
C GLU A 262 11.39 -18.34 4.45
N LEU A 263 10.66 -17.78 3.49
CA LEU A 263 9.36 -17.14 3.72
C LEU A 263 8.17 -18.05 3.42
N GLU A 264 8.43 -19.20 2.83
CA GLU A 264 7.43 -20.20 2.45
C GLU A 264 7.89 -21.55 2.98
N GLU A 265 6.94 -22.35 3.45
CA GLU A 265 7.19 -23.70 3.94
C GLU A 265 6.12 -24.63 3.39
N GLU A 266 6.55 -25.78 2.90
CA GLU A 266 5.69 -26.83 2.36
C GLU A 266 5.87 -28.08 3.20
N ALA A 267 4.76 -28.72 3.56
CA ALA A 267 4.74 -29.97 4.28
C ALA A 267 3.81 -30.98 3.63
N GLU A 268 4.18 -32.25 3.74
CA GLU A 268 3.33 -33.34 3.32
C GLU A 268 2.06 -33.42 4.17
N CYS A 269 0.95 -33.79 3.54
CA CYS A 269 -0.32 -33.99 4.20
C CYS A 269 -1.16 -35.04 3.46
N VAL A 270 -2.19 -35.57 4.11
CA VAL A 270 -3.20 -36.40 3.47
C VAL A 270 -4.51 -35.62 3.52
N PRO A 271 -5.22 -35.42 2.39
CA PRO A 271 -6.49 -34.70 2.40
C PRO A 271 -7.55 -35.47 3.19
N ASP A 272 -8.00 -34.90 4.32
CA ASP A 272 -9.09 -35.45 5.13
C ASP A 272 -10.43 -34.86 4.66
N ASN A 273 -11.32 -35.70 4.12
CA ASN A 273 -12.63 -35.37 3.52
C ASN A 273 -12.57 -34.85 2.09
N CYS A 274 -12.46 -35.79 1.16
CA CYS A 274 -12.64 -35.54 -0.26
C CYS A 274 -14.09 -35.82 -0.63
N VAL A 275 -14.71 -34.92 -1.39
CA VAL A 275 -16.06 -35.07 -1.95
C VAL A 275 -15.97 -35.65 -3.35
#